data_AF-A0A4R4U9D5-F1
#
_entry.id   AF-A0A4R4U9D5-F1
#
_cell.length_a   1.000
_cell.length_b   1.000
_cell.length_c   1.000
_cell.angle_alpha   90.00
_cell.angle_beta   90.00
_cell.angle_gamma   90.00
#
_symmetry.space_group_name_H-M   'P 1'
#
loop_
_entity.id
_entity.type
_entity.pdbx_description
1 polymer ?
#
loop_
_entity_poly.entity_id
_entity_poly.type
_entity_poly.pdbx_seq_one_letter_code
_entity_poly.pdbx_strand_id
1 'polypeptide(L)' 'MTQWRKSSRSGTGGQSNCVEVANLSGDVGVRDSKDLSGVRITLPLECFRQLAADIKRGAHDLP' A
#
# COMPACT_ATOMS: atom_id res chain seq x y z
N MET A 1 6.53 17.08 4.75
CA MET A 1 5.12 16.66 4.57
C MET A 1 5.13 15.28 3.93
N THR A 2 4.47 14.30 4.52
CA THR A 2 4.43 12.93 4.00
C THR A 2 3.64 12.88 2.70
N GLN A 3 4.27 12.48 1.58
CA GLN A 3 3.60 12.37 0.29
C GLN A 3 3.03 10.95 0.11
N TRP A 4 1.71 10.83 0.15
CA TRP A 4 1.00 9.60 -0.16
C TRP A 4 0.86 9.43 -1.67
N ARG A 5 1.12 8.22 -2.16
CA ARG A 5 1.05 7.86 -3.58
C ARG A 5 0.05 6.74 -3.76
N LYS A 6 -0.86 6.94 -4.70
CA LYS A 6 -1.83 5.95 -5.17
C LYS A 6 -1.32 5.30 -6.44
N SER A 7 -1.60 4.01 -6.64
CA SER A 7 -1.24 3.31 -7.89
C SER A 7 -2.01 3.91 -9.07
N SER A 8 -1.36 4.08 -10.23
CA SER A 8 -2.01 4.50 -11.48
C SER A 8 -2.98 3.45 -12.05
N ARG A 9 -2.92 2.20 -11.54
CA ARG A 9 -3.89 1.13 -11.85
C ARG A 9 -5.19 1.24 -11.04
N SER A 10 -5.27 2.21 -10.14
CA SER A 10 -6.48 2.56 -9.41
C SER A 10 -7.46 3.24 -10.36
N GLY A 11 -8.58 2.60 -10.68
CA GLY A 11 -9.61 3.18 -11.54
C GLY A 11 -10.28 4.42 -10.94
N THR A 12 -11.04 5.15 -11.75
CA THR A 12 -11.96 6.22 -11.31
C THR A 12 -13.34 5.62 -11.09
N GLY A 13 -13.83 5.52 -9.84
CA GLY A 13 -15.18 5.03 -9.51
C GLY A 13 -15.26 4.14 -8.26
N GLY A 14 -16.44 3.58 -8.00
CA GLY A 14 -16.75 2.78 -6.79
C GLY A 14 -16.04 1.42 -6.66
N GLN A 15 -15.36 0.95 -7.71
CA GLN A 15 -14.68 -0.35 -7.77
C GLN A 15 -13.16 -0.27 -7.48
N SER A 16 -12.71 0.80 -6.84
CA SER A 16 -11.29 1.05 -6.62
C SER A 16 -10.82 0.48 -5.27
N ASN A 17 -10.45 -0.79 -5.22
CA ASN A 17 -9.78 -1.39 -4.05
C ASN A 17 -8.33 -0.90 -3.99
N CYS A 18 -8.15 0.32 -3.51
CA CYS A 18 -6.90 1.05 -3.67
C CYS A 18 -6.19 1.23 -2.33
N VAL A 19 -4.93 0.81 -2.30
CA VAL A 19 -3.98 1.13 -1.24
C VAL A 19 -3.18 2.36 -1.61
N GLU A 20 -2.87 3.19 -0.63
CA GLU A 20 -1.90 4.28 -0.74
C GLU A 20 -0.67 3.96 0.08
N VAL A 21 0.49 4.35 -0.45
CA VAL A 21 1.78 4.18 0.23
C VAL A 21 2.51 5.50 0.38
N ALA A 22 3.25 5.66 1.47
CA ALA A 22 4.11 6.82 1.69
C ALA A 22 5.48 6.39 2.18
N ASN A 23 6.52 7.04 1.65
CA ASN A 23 7.87 6.93 2.18
C ASN A 23 7.95 7.77 3.46
N LEU A 24 8.27 7.10 4.56
CA LEU A 24 8.58 7.68 5.86
C LEU A 24 10.07 7.41 6.10
N SER A 25 10.78 8.27 6.83
CA SER A 25 12.23 8.12 7.01
C SER A 25 12.60 6.76 7.63
N GLY A 26 12.96 5.78 6.80
CA GLY A 26 13.26 4.39 7.20
C GLY A 26 12.10 3.39 7.05
N ASP A 27 10.87 3.88 6.88
CA ASP A 27 9.65 3.08 6.90
C ASP A 27 8.74 3.36 5.69
N VAL A 28 7.74 2.50 5.50
CA VAL A 28 6.67 2.68 4.54
C VAL A 28 5.34 2.65 5.26
N GLY A 29 4.59 3.75 5.15
CA GLY A 29 3.19 3.80 5.57
C GLY A 29 2.31 3.21 4.48
N VAL A 30 1.32 2.39 4.87
CA VAL A 30 0.31 1.79 4.01
C VAL A 30 -1.06 2.12 4.61
N ARG A 31 -2.00 2.56 3.78
CA ARG A 31 -3.39 2.79 4.21
C ARG A 31 -4.39 2.46 3.11
N ASP A 32 -5.62 2.25 3.53
CA ASP A 32 -6.75 2.15 2.63
C ASP A 32 -7.11 3.55 2.07
N SER A 33 -7.31 3.64 0.75
CA SER A 33 -7.64 4.92 0.10
C SER A 33 -9.08 5.38 0.36
N LYS A 34 -9.98 4.46 0.71
CA LYS A 34 -11.41 4.70 0.95
C LYS A 34 -11.67 5.05 2.42
N ASP A 35 -10.81 4.63 3.34
CA ASP A 35 -10.87 4.96 4.76
C ASP A 35 -9.63 5.74 5.22
N LEU A 36 -9.64 7.06 4.97
CA LEU A 36 -8.54 7.95 5.37
C LEU A 36 -8.42 8.14 6.90
N SER A 37 -9.53 7.91 7.62
CA SER A 37 -9.62 7.88 9.08
C SER A 37 -9.18 6.54 9.67
N GLY A 38 -9.08 5.50 8.85
CA GLY A 38 -8.77 4.16 9.26
C GLY A 38 -7.32 3.96 9.72
N VAL A 39 -7.05 2.72 10.14
CA VAL A 39 -5.73 2.31 10.62
C VAL A 39 -4.71 2.42 9.49
N ARG A 40 -3.55 2.99 9.83
CA ARG A 40 -2.38 3.06 8.97
C ARG A 40 -1.38 2.04 9.47
N ILE A 41 -0.91 1.19 8.56
CA ILE A 41 0.11 0.20 8.86
C ILE A 41 1.45 0.83 8.51
N THR A 42 2.44 0.69 9.39
CA THR A 42 3.82 1.12 9.13
C THR A 42 4.70 -0.11 9.10
N LEU A 43 5.51 -0.23 8.05
CA LEU A 43 6.43 -1.35 7.85
C LEU A 43 7.85 -0.79 7.66
N PRO A 44 8.90 -1.44 8.21
CA PRO A 44 10.26 -1.14 7.82
C PRO A 44 10.44 -1.26 6.30
N LEU A 45 11.28 -0.41 5.70
CA LEU A 45 11.48 -0.37 4.25
C LEU A 45 11.88 -1.74 3.67
N GLU A 46 12.70 -2.50 4.38
CA GLU A 46 13.12 -3.84 3.99
C GLU A 46 11.98 -4.85 3.99
N CYS A 47 11.13 -4.84 5.02
CA CYS A 47 9.94 -5.67 5.10
C CYS A 47 8.94 -5.33 4.00
N PHE A 48 8.74 -4.04 3.72
CA PHE A 48 7.87 -3.62 2.62
C PHE A 48 8.39 -4.10 1.25
N ARG A 49 9.70 -4.03 1.02
CA ARG A 49 10.32 -4.55 -0.21
C ARG A 49 10.09 -6.05 -0.37
N GLN A 50 10.29 -6.81 0.69
CA GLN A 50 10.06 -8.26 0.68
C GLN A 50 8.59 -8.59 0.40
N LEU A 51 7.67 -7.96 1.14
CA LEU A 51 6.23 -8.12 0.93
C LEU A 51 5.83 -7.81 -0.53
N ALA A 52 6.33 -6.71 -1.10
CA ALA A 52 6.04 -6.35 -2.47
C ALA A 52 6.60 -7.37 -3.49
N ALA A 53 7.73 -8.01 -3.19
CA ALA A 53 8.28 -9.08 -4.02
C ALA A 53 7.41 -10.35 -3.93
N ASP A 54 6.96 -10.72 -2.74
CA ASP A 54 6.14 -11.91 -2.51
C ASP A 54 4.75 -11.78 -3.15
N ILE A 55 4.12 -10.61 -3.03
CA ILE A 55 2.85 -10.29 -3.71
C ILE A 55 3.02 -10.44 -5.24
N LYS A 56 4.08 -9.88 -5.82
CA LYS A 56 4.32 -9.98 -7.28
C LYS A 56 4.56 -11.42 -7.75
N ARG A 57 5.02 -12.30 -6.86
CA ARG A 57 5.21 -13.73 -7.13
C ARG A 57 3.93 -14.54 -6.94
N GLY A 58 2.84 -13.93 -6.50
CA GLY A 58 1.57 -14.61 -6.20
C GLY A 58 1.60 -15.43 -4.92
N ALA A 59 2.57 -15.20 -4.02
CA ALA A 59 2.72 -15.98 -2.79
C ALA A 59 1.54 -15.82 -1.80
N HIS A 60 0.71 -14.80 -2.01
CA HIS A 60 -0.46 -14.48 -1.19
C HIS A 60 -1.77 -14.53 -1.98
N ASP A 61 -1.76 -15.08 -3.19
CA ASP A 61 -2.98 -15.24 -3.98
C ASP A 61 -3.84 -16.34 -3.33
N LEU A 62 -5.09 -16.01 -3.05
CA LEU A 62 -6.07 -16.97 -2.53
C LEU A 62 -6.62 -17.83 -3.68
N PRO A 63 -7.00 -19.10 -3.42
CA PRO A 63 -7.57 -20.00 -4.43
C PRO A 63 -8.91 -19.52 -5.00
#